data_AF-A0A1G2ZPK6-F1
#
_entry.id   AF-A0A1G2ZPK6-F1
#
_cell.length_a   1.000
_cell.length_b   1.000
_cell.length_c   1.000
_cell.angle_alpha   90.00
_cell.angle_beta   90.00
_cell.angle_gamma   90.00
#
_symmetry.space_group_name_H-M   'P 1'
#
loop_
_entity.id
_entity.type
_entity.pdbx_description
1 polymer ?
#
loop_
_entity_poly.entity_id
_entity_poly.type
_entity_poly.pdbx_seq_one_letter_code
_entity_poly.pdbx_strand_id
1 'polypeptide(L)'
;MDERVYVTLGSDAPLSALDAATGETIMTNDETNDALEFVYHEGTLYVVAGESAIDEEKARRRGERPGFVEVRPRRPPYPEDPPPKRVLAMDAATGRLLWKKADSQTAELMPTALAVSGRRAFFQNADALICPARCRTRTCHTCSALPVSSTTPGGIGPTGW
;
A
#
# COMPACT_ATOMS: atom_id res chain seq x y z
N MET A 1 -14.02 10.86 22.86
CA MET A 1 -13.43 10.59 21.54
C MET A 1 -13.17 9.10 21.50
N ASP A 2 -13.59 8.39 20.45
CA ASP A 2 -13.21 6.98 20.30
C ASP A 2 -11.71 6.94 19.93
N GLU A 3 -10.85 6.79 20.92
CA GLU A 3 -9.42 6.55 20.70
C GLU A 3 -9.25 5.08 20.26
N ARG A 4 -9.08 4.88 18.95
CA ARG A 4 -8.81 3.56 18.36
C ARG A 4 -7.40 3.48 17.82
N VAL A 5 -6.75 2.34 18.03
CA VAL A 5 -5.49 2.00 17.36
C VAL A 5 -5.78 0.98 16.27
N TYR A 6 -5.31 1.24 15.05
CA TYR A 6 -5.43 0.28 13.95
C TYR A 6 -4.10 -0.43 13.74
N VAL A 7 -4.12 -1.75 13.64
CA VAL A 7 -2.92 -2.60 13.60
C VAL A 7 -3.20 -3.94 12.91
N THR A 8 -2.19 -4.55 12.31
CA THR A 8 -2.21 -5.96 11.89
C THR A 8 -1.60 -6.82 13.00
N LEU A 9 -2.32 -7.85 13.46
CA LEU A 9 -1.88 -8.70 14.58
C LEU A 9 -1.04 -9.92 14.14
N GLY A 10 -0.54 -9.89 12.91
CA GLY A 10 0.28 -10.91 12.27
C GLY A 10 0.69 -10.46 10.87
N SER A 11 1.66 -11.13 10.27
CA SER A 11 2.21 -10.74 8.95
C SER A 11 1.16 -10.77 7.83
N ASP A 12 0.28 -11.77 7.86
CA ASP A 12 -0.77 -11.98 6.86
C ASP A 12 -2.17 -11.69 7.45
N ALA A 13 -2.20 -11.08 8.63
CA ALA A 13 -3.43 -10.84 9.37
C ALA A 13 -4.24 -9.68 8.77
N PRO A 14 -5.57 -9.69 8.93
CA PRO A 14 -6.39 -8.53 8.65
C PRO A 14 -6.05 -7.36 9.58
N LEU A 15 -6.47 -6.17 9.17
CA LEU A 15 -6.44 -4.97 9.97
C LEU A 15 -7.49 -5.03 11.08
N SER A 16 -7.01 -4.95 12.32
CA SER A 16 -7.81 -4.85 13.53
C SER A 16 -7.86 -3.42 14.05
N ALA A 17 -8.99 -3.05 14.67
CA ALA A 17 -9.09 -1.87 15.52
C ALA A 17 -9.08 -2.33 16.98
N LEU A 18 -8.24 -1.69 17.78
CA LEU A 18 -8.14 -1.89 19.21
C LEU A 18 -8.68 -0.66 19.93
N ASP A 19 -9.27 -0.87 21.10
CA ASP A 19 -9.43 0.20 22.08
C ASP A 19 -8.02 0.68 22.50
N ALA A 20 -7.76 1.98 22.40
CA ALA A 20 -6.43 2.52 22.66
C ALA A 20 -6.03 2.44 24.14
N ALA A 21 -7.00 2.43 25.07
CA ALA A 21 -6.75 2.41 26.50
C ALA A 21 -6.53 0.99 27.02
N THR A 22 -7.26 0.00 26.50
CA THR A 22 -7.21 -1.39 26.99
C THR A 22 -6.38 -2.31 26.10
N GLY A 23 -6.21 -1.97 24.81
CA GLY A 23 -5.63 -2.86 23.81
C GLY A 23 -6.55 -3.99 23.38
N GLU A 24 -7.80 -4.03 23.86
CA GLU A 24 -8.77 -5.04 23.45
C GLU A 24 -9.17 -4.85 21.99
N THR A 25 -9.29 -5.97 21.27
CA THR A 25 -9.77 -5.94 19.87
C THR A 25 -11.26 -5.65 19.86
N ILE A 26 -11.63 -4.53 19.24
CA ILE A 26 -13.03 -4.09 19.12
C ILE A 26 -13.60 -4.34 17.71
N MET A 27 -12.74 -4.54 16.71
CA MET A 27 -13.14 -4.86 15.34
C MET A 27 -11.99 -5.53 14.59
N THR A 28 -12.33 -6.50 13.73
CA THR A 28 -11.42 -7.09 12.74
C THR A 28 -12.05 -6.96 11.36
N ASN A 29 -11.27 -6.56 10.36
CA ASN A 29 -11.77 -6.35 9.00
C ASN A 29 -11.24 -7.43 8.05
N ASP A 30 -11.95 -8.54 7.92
CA ASP A 30 -11.48 -9.72 7.15
C ASP A 30 -11.23 -9.42 5.65
N GLU A 31 -11.92 -8.42 5.08
CA GLU A 31 -11.66 -7.93 3.71
C GLU A 31 -10.22 -7.45 3.50
N THR A 32 -9.48 -7.19 4.59
CA THR A 32 -8.10 -6.72 4.61
C THR A 32 -7.06 -7.80 4.93
N ASN A 33 -7.41 -9.10 4.87
CA ASN A 33 -6.41 -10.18 4.98
C ASN A 33 -5.19 -9.92 4.09
N ASP A 34 -3.99 -10.26 4.57
CA ASP A 34 -2.72 -9.91 3.94
C ASP A 34 -2.50 -8.39 3.84
N ALA A 35 -2.87 -7.63 4.87
CA ALA A 35 -2.68 -6.18 4.89
C ALA A 35 -1.18 -5.83 4.96
N LEU A 36 -0.71 -5.06 3.97
CA LEU A 36 0.70 -4.67 3.83
C LEU A 36 0.98 -3.25 4.32
N GLU A 37 0.07 -2.33 4.02
CA GLU A 37 0.16 -0.93 4.44
C GLU A 37 -1.24 -0.34 4.58
N PHE A 38 -1.41 0.60 5.50
CA PHE A 38 -2.68 1.32 5.64
C PHE A 38 -2.45 2.76 6.11
N VAL A 39 -3.40 3.62 5.76
CA VAL A 39 -3.43 5.03 6.18
C VAL A 39 -4.83 5.35 6.67
N TYR A 40 -4.92 5.93 7.86
CA TYR A 40 -6.15 6.54 8.37
C TYR A 40 -6.21 8.02 8.00
N HIS A 41 -7.33 8.46 7.45
CA HIS A 41 -7.58 9.88 7.20
C HIS A 41 -9.08 10.20 7.23
N GLU A 42 -9.47 11.19 8.05
CA GLU A 42 -10.85 11.70 8.14
C GLU A 42 -11.93 10.59 8.25
N GLY A 43 -11.74 9.62 9.15
CA GLY A 43 -12.70 8.54 9.37
C GLY A 43 -12.71 7.47 8.28
N THR A 44 -11.75 7.48 7.36
CA THR A 44 -11.58 6.46 6.32
C THR A 44 -10.24 5.76 6.51
N LEU A 45 -10.27 4.42 6.48
CA LEU A 45 -9.08 3.59 6.37
C LEU A 45 -8.84 3.26 4.90
N TYR A 46 -7.64 3.54 4.41
CA TYR A 46 -7.17 3.10 3.10
C TYR A 46 -6.15 1.99 3.33
N VAL A 47 -6.37 0.83 2.73
CA VAL A 47 -5.58 -0.37 3.00
C VAL A 47 -5.09 -0.95 1.67
N VAL A 48 -3.80 -1.24 1.61
CA VAL A 48 -3.24 -2.14 0.59
C VAL A 48 -3.15 -3.53 1.18
N ALA A 49 -3.67 -4.51 0.45
CA ALA A 49 -3.65 -5.90 0.88
C ALA A 49 -3.31 -6.83 -0.29
N GLY A 50 -2.74 -7.99 0.03
CA GLY A 50 -2.30 -9.02 -0.91
C GLY A 50 -0.88 -9.51 -0.58
N GLU A 51 -0.45 -10.58 -1.23
CA GLU A 51 0.84 -11.19 -0.92
C GLU A 51 2.01 -10.24 -1.23
N SER A 52 2.97 -10.21 -0.31
CA SER A 52 4.22 -9.48 -0.47
C SER A 52 5.20 -10.33 -1.30
N ALA A 53 5.39 -9.97 -2.58
CA ALA A 53 6.43 -10.58 -3.42
C ALA A 53 7.87 -10.42 -2.88
N ILE A 54 8.03 -9.62 -1.83
CA ILE A 54 9.31 -9.29 -1.23
C ILE A 54 9.73 -10.37 -0.23
N ASP A 55 8.80 -11.10 0.39
CA ASP A 55 9.12 -11.99 1.50
C ASP A 55 9.71 -13.34 1.04
N GLU A 56 9.25 -13.92 -0.06
CA GLU A 56 9.83 -15.14 -0.60
C GLU A 56 11.25 -14.92 -1.15
N GLU A 57 11.45 -13.84 -1.91
CA GLU A 57 12.73 -13.53 -2.55
C GLU A 57 13.77 -12.98 -1.53
N LYS A 58 13.36 -12.21 -0.50
CA LYS A 58 14.25 -11.78 0.59
C LYS A 58 14.64 -12.93 1.52
N ALA A 59 13.73 -13.86 1.82
CA ALA A 59 14.07 -15.06 2.59
C ALA A 59 15.13 -15.89 1.86
N ARG A 60 15.03 -15.99 0.53
CA ARG A 60 16.01 -16.68 -0.32
C ARG A 60 17.35 -15.95 -0.43
N ARG A 61 17.35 -14.61 -0.51
CA ARG A 61 18.58 -13.78 -0.62
C ARG A 61 19.36 -13.59 0.69
N ARG A 62 18.75 -13.79 1.87
CA ARG A 62 19.45 -13.72 3.16
C ARG A 62 20.56 -14.79 3.33
N GLY A 63 20.66 -15.74 2.41
CA GLY A 63 21.70 -16.78 2.41
C GLY A 63 23.08 -16.36 1.91
N GLU A 64 23.24 -15.31 1.10
CA GLU A 64 24.55 -15.04 0.48
C GLU A 64 24.82 -13.56 0.21
N ARG A 65 25.73 -12.98 1.01
CA ARG A 65 26.81 -12.02 0.65
C ARG A 65 26.96 -10.86 1.65
N PRO A 66 27.93 -10.92 2.57
CA PRO A 66 28.37 -9.76 3.32
C PRO A 66 29.26 -8.87 2.43
N GLY A 67 28.98 -7.56 2.37
CA GLY A 67 29.99 -6.55 2.00
C GLY A 67 29.81 -5.72 0.74
N PHE A 68 28.72 -5.86 -0.02
CA PHE A 68 28.44 -4.98 -1.17
C PHE A 68 27.21 -4.11 -0.91
N VAL A 69 27.31 -2.81 -1.22
CA VAL A 69 26.15 -1.91 -1.33
C VAL A 69 25.31 -2.42 -2.48
N GLU A 70 24.23 -3.12 -2.18
CA GLU A 70 23.32 -3.67 -3.16
C GLU A 70 22.75 -2.51 -3.99
N VAL A 71 23.11 -2.45 -5.28
CA VAL A 71 22.44 -1.55 -6.24
C VAL A 71 21.00 -2.03 -6.31
N ARG A 72 20.09 -1.36 -5.58
CA ARG A 72 18.68 -1.73 -5.57
C ARG A 72 18.12 -1.45 -6.97
N PRO A 73 17.66 -2.47 -7.71
CA PRO A 73 17.00 -2.24 -8.99
C PRO A 73 15.76 -1.34 -8.78
N ARG A 74 15.47 -0.49 -9.77
CA ARG A 74 14.41 0.53 -9.69
C ARG A 74 13.01 -0.10 -9.66
N ARG A 75 12.86 -1.26 -10.31
CA ARG A 75 11.75 -2.20 -10.07
C ARG A 75 12.20 -3.21 -9.02
N PRO A 76 11.38 -3.51 -8.00
CA PRO A 76 11.60 -4.70 -7.18
C PRO A 76 11.70 -5.91 -8.12
N PRO A 77 12.53 -6.92 -7.81
CA PRO A 77 12.53 -8.18 -8.54
C PRO A 77 11.23 -8.91 -8.23
N TYR A 78 10.15 -8.49 -8.88
CA TYR A 78 8.89 -9.21 -8.88
C TYR A 78 9.07 -10.47 -9.73
N PRO A 79 8.41 -11.59 -9.39
CA PRO A 79 8.23 -12.71 -10.30
C PRO A 79 7.60 -12.21 -11.62
N GLU A 80 7.75 -12.99 -12.70
CA GLU A 80 7.12 -12.66 -14.00
C GLU A 80 5.62 -12.38 -13.85
N ASP A 81 4.96 -13.11 -12.94
CA ASP A 81 3.60 -12.86 -12.48
C ASP A 81 3.58 -12.42 -11.00
N PRO A 82 3.60 -11.11 -10.71
CA PRO A 82 3.51 -10.61 -9.34
C PRO A 82 2.16 -10.99 -8.72
N PRO A 83 2.11 -11.41 -7.44
CA PRO A 83 0.86 -11.74 -6.79
C PRO A 83 -0.08 -10.52 -6.78
N PRO A 84 -1.39 -10.74 -6.98
CA PRO A 84 -2.35 -9.66 -7.11
C PRO A 84 -2.51 -8.92 -5.78
N LYS A 85 -2.32 -7.60 -5.83
CA LYS A 85 -2.65 -6.70 -4.71
C LYS A 85 -3.95 -5.96 -4.97
N ARG A 86 -4.56 -5.49 -3.88
CA ARG A 86 -5.78 -4.68 -3.88
C ARG A 86 -5.62 -3.45 -3.01
N VAL A 87 -6.37 -2.40 -3.38
CA VAL A 87 -6.53 -1.19 -2.56
C VAL A 87 -7.98 -1.10 -2.12
N LEU A 88 -8.19 -0.92 -0.83
CA LEU A 88 -9.49 -0.85 -0.18
C LEU A 88 -9.64 0.51 0.47
N ALA A 89 -10.86 1.05 0.48
CA ALA A 89 -11.24 2.10 1.41
C ALA A 89 -12.43 1.66 2.23
N MET A 90 -12.36 1.91 3.54
CA MET A 90 -13.34 1.47 4.51
C MET A 90 -13.70 2.60 5.45
N ASP A 91 -14.95 2.58 5.91
CA ASP A 91 -15.39 3.40 7.03
C ASP A 91 -14.71 2.93 8.31
N ALA A 92 -13.94 3.81 8.95
CA ALA A 92 -13.08 3.42 10.06
C ALA A 92 -13.83 3.11 11.36
N ALA A 93 -15.05 3.63 11.50
CA ALA A 93 -15.88 3.41 12.68
C ALA A 93 -16.65 2.09 12.60
N THR A 94 -17.08 1.71 11.40
CA THR A 94 -17.96 0.55 11.19
C THR A 94 -17.29 -0.63 10.50
N GLY A 95 -16.09 -0.45 9.93
CA GLY A 95 -15.41 -1.47 9.13
C GLY A 95 -16.03 -1.67 7.73
N ARG A 96 -17.08 -0.91 7.39
CA ARG A 96 -17.80 -1.08 6.13
C ARG A 96 -16.94 -0.69 4.93
N LEU A 97 -16.82 -1.60 3.96
CA LEU A 97 -16.19 -1.33 2.68
C LEU A 97 -16.90 -0.20 1.92
N LEU A 98 -16.16 0.84 1.55
CA LEU A 98 -16.64 1.97 0.74
C LEU A 98 -16.36 1.76 -0.75
N TRP A 99 -15.18 1.24 -1.07
CA TRP A 99 -14.80 0.82 -2.41
C TRP A 99 -13.58 -0.11 -2.38
N LYS A 100 -13.41 -0.88 -3.45
CA LYS A 100 -12.29 -1.80 -3.67
C LYS A 100 -11.78 -1.64 -5.09
N LYS A 101 -10.45 -1.64 -5.26
CA LYS A 101 -9.76 -1.71 -6.55
C LYS A 101 -8.84 -2.92 -6.55
N ALA A 102 -9.02 -3.79 -7.53
CA ALA A 102 -8.24 -5.02 -7.73
C ALA A 102 -8.20 -5.29 -9.23
N ASP A 103 -7.38 -4.53 -9.94
CA ASP A 103 -7.23 -4.60 -11.40
C ASP A 103 -5.76 -4.46 -11.79
N SER A 104 -5.47 -4.41 -13.09
CA SER A 104 -4.09 -4.34 -13.59
C SER A 104 -3.29 -3.15 -13.04
N GLN A 105 -3.94 -2.08 -12.59
CA GLN A 105 -3.24 -0.94 -12.01
C GLN A 105 -2.76 -1.21 -10.58
N THR A 106 -3.35 -2.18 -9.88
CA THR A 106 -2.89 -2.61 -8.54
C THR A 106 -1.88 -3.75 -8.60
N ALA A 107 -1.54 -4.25 -9.79
CA ALA A 107 -0.37 -5.10 -10.00
C ALA A 107 0.92 -4.31 -9.76
N GLU A 108 1.98 -4.98 -9.31
CA GLU A 108 3.30 -4.38 -9.01
C GLU A 108 3.23 -3.12 -8.12
N LEU A 109 2.24 -3.04 -7.20
CA LEU A 109 2.12 -1.91 -6.28
C LEU A 109 3.37 -1.81 -5.40
N MET A 110 4.04 -0.67 -5.49
CA MET A 110 5.32 -0.40 -4.83
C MET A 110 5.14 -0.29 -3.31
N PRO A 111 6.05 -0.85 -2.50
CA PRO A 111 5.95 -0.71 -1.05
C PRO A 111 6.00 0.76 -0.61
N THR A 112 5.33 1.10 0.48
CA THR A 112 5.36 2.44 1.10
C THR A 112 4.95 3.55 0.13
N ALA A 113 4.02 3.24 -0.78
CA ALA A 113 3.61 4.14 -1.85
C ALA A 113 2.16 4.65 -1.71
N LEU A 114 1.39 4.14 -0.76
CA LEU A 114 0.06 4.67 -0.45
C LEU A 114 0.17 6.04 0.23
N ALA A 115 -0.47 7.04 -0.37
CA ALA A 115 -0.63 8.38 0.17
C ALA A 115 -2.10 8.82 0.10
N VAL A 116 -2.51 9.70 1.01
CA VAL A 116 -3.89 10.20 1.08
C VAL A 116 -3.88 11.71 1.24
N SER A 117 -4.73 12.40 0.49
CA SER A 117 -4.95 13.84 0.64
C SER A 117 -6.43 14.18 0.43
N GLY A 118 -7.06 14.70 1.48
CA GLY A 118 -8.51 14.79 1.55
C GLY A 118 -9.13 13.41 1.29
N ARG A 119 -10.20 13.35 0.50
CA ARG A 119 -10.91 12.09 0.25
C ARG A 119 -10.39 11.28 -0.95
N ARG A 120 -9.09 11.36 -1.23
CA ARG A 120 -8.44 10.69 -2.37
C ARG A 120 -7.21 9.92 -1.90
N ALA A 121 -7.10 8.68 -2.39
CA ALA A 121 -5.91 7.87 -2.27
C ALA A 121 -5.03 8.05 -3.52
N PHE A 122 -3.73 7.86 -3.34
CA PHE A 122 -2.73 7.84 -4.41
C PHE A 122 -1.82 6.66 -4.11
N PHE A 123 -1.45 5.91 -5.14
CA PHE A 123 -0.48 4.83 -5.01
C PHE A 123 0.36 4.73 -6.27
N GLN A 124 1.56 4.18 -6.13
CA GLN A 124 2.48 4.00 -7.24
C GLN A 124 2.60 2.51 -7.57
N ASN A 125 2.53 2.18 -8.86
CA ASN A 125 3.03 0.91 -9.38
C ASN A 125 4.32 1.14 -10.19
N ALA A 126 4.85 0.10 -10.82
CA ALA A 126 6.09 0.20 -11.57
C ALA A 126 6.04 1.16 -12.78
N ASP A 127 4.85 1.50 -13.27
CA ASP A 127 4.65 2.29 -14.50
C ASP A 127 4.14 3.71 -14.25
N ALA A 128 3.33 3.91 -13.21
CA ALA A 128 2.61 5.15 -13.00
C ALA A 128 2.29 5.45 -11.53
N LEU A 129 2.10 6.75 -11.25
CA LEU A 129 1.34 7.21 -10.10
C LEU A 129 -0.15 7.19 -10.43
N ILE A 130 -0.94 6.50 -9.61
CA ILE A 130 -2.36 6.24 -9.83
C ILE A 130 -3.19 6.95 -8.77
N CYS A 131 -4.27 7.59 -9.21
CA CYS A 131 -5.35 8.05 -8.35
C CYS A 131 -6.64 7.34 -8.79
N PRO A 132 -7.18 6.41 -7.98
CA PRO A 132 -8.40 5.71 -8.33
C PRO A 132 -9.55 6.70 -8.47
N ALA A 133 -10.34 6.53 -9.53
CA ALA A 133 -11.52 7.34 -9.74
C ALA A 133 -12.52 7.11 -8.61
N ARG A 134 -13.03 8.19 -8.02
CA ARG A 134 -14.17 8.11 -7.10
C ARG A 134 -15.43 8.55 -7.84
N CYS A 135 -16.39 7.65 -7.99
CA CYS A 135 -17.68 7.97 -8.59
C CYS A 135 -18.69 8.13 -7.44
N ARG A 136 -19.10 9.37 -7.14
CA ARG A 136 -20.10 9.63 -6.09
C ARG A 136 -21.52 9.57 -6.64
N THR A 137 -21.70 9.94 -7.92
CA THR A 137 -22.97 9.92 -8.67
C THR A 137 -22.67 10.24 -10.15
N ARG A 138 -22.61 9.22 -11.03
CA ARG A 138 -22.39 9.30 -12.51
C ARG A 138 -21.16 10.09 -13.03
N THR A 139 -20.45 10.79 -12.17
CA THR A 139 -19.28 11.60 -12.49
C THR A 139 -18.12 11.03 -11.70
N CYS A 140 -17.14 10.50 -12.42
CA CYS A 140 -15.94 9.91 -11.84
C CYS A 140 -14.83 10.96 -11.91
N HIS A 141 -14.29 11.32 -10.75
CA HIS A 141 -13.11 12.18 -10.69
C HIS A 141 -11.86 11.32 -10.86
N THR A 142 -11.34 11.23 -12.07
CA THR A 142 -10.08 10.54 -12.37
C THR A 142 -8.94 11.55 -12.29
N CYS A 143 -7.90 11.29 -11.48
CA CYS A 143 -6.61 11.92 -11.73
C CYS A 143 -5.91 11.03 -12.75
N SER A 144 -5.44 11.61 -13.85
CA SER A 144 -4.68 10.90 -14.87
C SER A 144 -3.51 10.12 -14.26
N ALA A 145 -3.30 8.89 -14.71
CA ALA A 145 -2.10 8.14 -14.38
C ALA A 145 -0.89 8.93 -14.92
N LEU A 146 0.01 9.34 -14.03
CA LEU A 146 1.22 10.05 -14.44
C LEU A 146 2.32 9.03 -14.66
N PRO A 147 2.85 8.88 -15.89
CA PRO A 147 3.89 7.92 -16.18
C PRO A 147 5.14 8.28 -15.38
N VAL A 148 5.80 7.28 -14.80
CA VAL A 148 7.11 7.47 -14.20
C VAL A 148 8.14 7.42 -15.34
N SER A 149 8.96 8.47 -15.50
CA SER A 149 10.03 8.48 -16.51
C SER A 149 10.96 7.28 -16.29
N SER A 150 11.16 6.48 -17.34
CA SER A 150 12.11 5.37 -17.35
C SER A 150 13.58 5.83 -17.42
N THR A 151 13.81 7.11 -17.73
CA THR A 151 15.16 7.69 -17.86
C THR A 151 15.36 8.76 -16.80
N THR A 152 16.28 8.51 -15.86
CA THR A 152 16.92 9.56 -15.08
C THR A 152 18.41 9.49 -15.43
N PRO A 153 19.06 10.57 -15.89
CA PRO A 153 20.50 10.59 -15.98
C PRO A 153 21.05 10.27 -14.59
N GLY A 154 21.98 9.32 -14.51
CA GLY A 154 22.55 8.89 -13.24
C GLY A 154 23.21 10.05 -12.50
N GLY A 155 22.86 10.21 -11.23
CA GLY A 155 23.64 10.94 -10.24
C GLY A 155 23.32 12.42 -10.09
N ILE A 156 22.64 12.77 -8.98
CA ILE A 156 22.99 13.98 -8.24
C ILE A 156 23.52 13.46 -6.89
N GLY A 157 24.84 13.34 -6.77
CA GLY A 157 25.49 13.20 -5.47
C GLY A 157 25.29 14.49 -4.67
N PRO A 158 25.39 14.45 -3.33
CA PRO A 158 25.22 15.64 -2.51
C PRO A 158 26.32 16.65 -2.86
N THR A 159 25.96 17.79 -3.44
CA THR A 159 26.83 18.97 -3.41
C THR A 159 26.82 19.48 -1.97
N GLY A 160 28.01 19.58 -1.38
CA GLY A 160 28.20 19.89 0.03
C GLY A 160 27.62 21.24 0.48
N TRP A 161 27.35 21.26 1.79
CA TRP A 161 27.13 22.37 2.75
C TRP A 161 26.93 23.78 2.21
#